data_AF-A0A8B2SA18-F1
#
_entry.id   AF-A0A8B2SA18-F1
#
_cell.length_a   1.000
_cell.length_b   1.000
_cell.length_c   1.000
_cell.angle_alpha   90.00
_cell.angle_beta   90.00
_cell.angle_gamma   90.00
#
_symmetry.space_group_name_H-M   'P 1'
#
loop_
_entity.id
_entity.type
_entity.pdbx_description
1 polymer ?
#
loop_
_entity_poly.entity_id
_entity_poly.type
_entity_poly.pdbx_seq_one_letter_code
_entity_poly.pdbx_strand_id
1 'polypeptide(L)'
;MSETKNLKESNKTTIYAVITVLCVVIFLIQLGIEGYVNIKNIYAGLGISGGVSVISLLLVNIIPQNFKHILVFWRVKRVLPGNRVIELCRKDERLNMNDLQNKWPELFLHDMPEQDRNPFWYKNIYKKTDSSAQVIDAHKNFLLFRDLCSATLVMFLCAGLLKFISIDGLHIKWIVLAFLFIMTFIFSVISRHYGNRMVTSAVAVGADS
;
A
#
# COMPACT_ATOMS: atom_id res chain seq x y z
N MET A 1 -4.18 -18.88 -9.43
CA MET A 1 -5.30 -17.95 -9.09
C MET A 1 -5.89 -18.24 -7.70
N SER A 2 -5.56 -19.36 -7.05
CA SER A 2 -5.95 -19.70 -5.67
C SER A 2 -5.08 -19.03 -4.60
N GLU A 3 -3.76 -18.95 -4.79
CA GLU A 3 -2.85 -18.42 -3.77
C GLU A 3 -3.00 -16.92 -3.49
N THR A 4 -3.19 -16.10 -4.54
CA THR A 4 -3.40 -14.65 -4.37
C THR A 4 -4.66 -14.33 -3.57
N LYS A 5 -5.69 -15.20 -3.65
CA LYS A 5 -6.93 -15.08 -2.88
C LYS A 5 -6.67 -15.38 -1.39
N ASN A 6 -5.85 -16.38 -1.10
CA ASN A 6 -5.47 -16.79 0.26
C ASN A 6 -4.58 -15.73 0.95
N LEU A 7 -3.62 -15.15 0.23
CA LEU A 7 -2.74 -14.08 0.75
C LEU A 7 -3.51 -12.81 1.12
N LYS A 8 -4.50 -12.42 0.30
CA LYS A 8 -5.36 -11.27 0.60
C LYS A 8 -6.21 -11.51 1.83
N GLU A 9 -6.71 -12.74 2.01
CA GLU A 9 -7.52 -13.14 3.15
C GLU A 9 -6.72 -13.15 4.46
N SER A 10 -5.49 -13.66 4.43
CA SER A 10 -4.56 -13.61 5.57
C SER A 10 -4.26 -12.17 6.03
N ASN A 11 -4.16 -11.23 5.09
CA ASN A 11 -3.85 -9.83 5.40
C ASN A 11 -5.04 -9.02 5.93
N LYS A 12 -6.29 -9.49 5.79
CA LYS A 12 -7.47 -8.73 6.23
C LYS A 12 -7.40 -8.41 7.71
N THR A 13 -7.03 -9.38 8.54
CA THR A 13 -6.93 -9.21 10.00
C THR A 13 -5.91 -8.13 10.37
N THR A 14 -4.74 -8.12 9.73
CA THR A 14 -3.72 -7.10 9.98
C THR A 14 -4.16 -5.72 9.49
N ILE A 15 -4.82 -5.64 8.33
CA ILE A 15 -5.37 -4.38 7.82
C ILE A 15 -6.38 -3.79 8.81
N TYR A 16 -7.34 -4.60 9.29
CA TYR A 16 -8.30 -4.14 10.28
C TYR A 16 -7.64 -3.72 11.59
N ALA A 17 -6.68 -4.49 12.09
CA ALA A 17 -5.95 -4.15 13.32
C ALA A 17 -5.24 -2.79 13.20
N VAL A 18 -4.52 -2.54 12.10
CA VAL A 18 -3.82 -1.26 11.88
C VAL A 18 -4.83 -0.11 11.73
N ILE A 19 -5.93 -0.31 11.01
CA ILE A 19 -6.97 0.71 10.89
C ILE A 19 -7.58 1.02 12.26
N THR A 20 -7.92 0.03 13.06
CA THR A 20 -8.44 0.23 14.43
C THR A 20 -7.47 1.04 15.28
N VAL A 21 -6.17 0.75 15.24
CA VAL A 21 -5.15 1.54 15.95
C VAL A 21 -5.12 2.98 15.46
N LEU A 22 -5.16 3.21 14.14
CA LEU A 22 -5.23 4.57 13.58
C LEU A 22 -6.49 5.31 14.04
N CYS A 23 -7.64 4.64 14.12
CA CYS A 23 -8.89 5.22 14.61
C CYS A 23 -8.76 5.69 16.06
N VAL A 24 -8.15 4.86 16.92
CA VAL A 24 -7.88 5.20 18.32
C VAL A 24 -6.94 6.40 18.42
N VAL A 25 -5.87 6.44 17.63
CA VAL A 25 -4.95 7.59 17.63
C VAL A 25 -5.65 8.87 17.17
N ILE A 26 -6.45 8.80 16.10
CA ILE A 26 -7.24 9.95 15.63
C ILE A 26 -8.20 10.43 16.72
N PHE A 27 -8.88 9.51 17.41
CA PHE A 27 -9.77 9.83 18.52
C PHE A 27 -9.03 10.55 19.65
N LEU A 28 -7.86 10.06 20.05
CA LEU A 28 -7.04 10.70 21.11
C LEU A 28 -6.58 12.10 20.71
N ILE A 29 -6.13 12.29 19.47
CA ILE A 29 -5.73 13.60 18.94
C ILE A 29 -6.94 14.55 18.91
N GLN A 30 -8.10 14.05 18.51
CA GLN A 30 -9.35 14.80 18.41
C GLN A 30 -9.87 15.24 19.79
N LEU A 31 -9.75 14.40 20.82
CA LEU A 31 -10.02 14.81 22.20
C LEU A 31 -9.05 15.88 22.69
N GLY A 32 -7.74 15.69 22.48
CA GLY A 32 -6.71 16.57 23.07
C GLY A 32 -6.70 16.53 24.60
N ILE A 33 -5.83 17.35 25.21
CA ILE A 33 -5.61 17.35 26.67
C ILE A 33 -6.82 17.91 27.43
N GLU A 34 -7.52 18.89 26.86
CA GLU A 34 -8.65 19.60 27.50
C GLU A 34 -9.99 18.85 27.36
N GLY A 35 -10.09 17.87 26.46
CA GLY A 35 -11.33 17.12 26.20
C GLY A 35 -11.72 16.12 27.28
N TYR A 36 -10.81 15.78 28.19
CA TYR A 36 -11.01 14.77 29.24
C TYR A 36 -12.00 15.20 30.35
N VAL A 37 -12.28 16.50 30.46
CA VAL A 37 -13.08 17.05 31.56
C VAL A 37 -14.59 16.98 31.28
N ASN A 38 -15.00 16.80 30.01
CA ASN A 38 -16.41 16.88 29.62
C ASN A 38 -16.89 15.64 28.85
N ILE A 39 -17.79 14.86 29.46
CA ILE A 39 -18.37 13.62 28.91
C ILE A 39 -19.03 13.84 27.54
N LYS A 40 -19.62 15.02 27.29
CA LYS A 40 -20.25 15.34 26.00
C LYS A 40 -19.23 15.38 24.85
N ASN A 41 -18.00 15.83 25.12
CA ASN A 41 -16.92 15.89 24.14
C ASN A 41 -16.36 14.49 23.82
N ILE A 42 -16.44 13.56 24.79
CA ILE A 42 -16.04 12.16 24.61
C ILE A 42 -16.99 11.45 23.64
N TYR A 43 -18.30 11.58 23.83
CA TYR A 43 -19.29 11.00 22.90
C TYR A 43 -19.20 11.60 21.50
N ALA A 44 -19.03 12.92 21.39
CA ALA A 44 -18.84 13.59 20.11
C ALA A 44 -17.57 13.10 19.41
N GLY A 45 -16.44 13.01 20.12
CA GLY A 45 -15.18 12.51 19.56
C GLY A 45 -15.30 11.08 19.03
N LEU A 46 -15.94 10.18 19.79
CA LEU A 46 -16.12 8.77 19.40
C LEU A 46 -17.02 8.65 18.18
N GLY A 47 -18.09 9.44 18.12
CA GLY A 47 -19.00 9.46 16.97
C GLY A 47 -18.30 9.91 15.69
N ILE A 48 -17.45 10.94 15.77
CA ILE A 48 -16.70 11.46 14.62
C ILE A 48 -15.64 10.46 14.16
N SER A 49 -14.80 9.98 15.08
CA SER A 49 -13.74 9.03 14.72
C SER A 49 -14.31 7.71 14.23
N GLY A 50 -15.35 7.20 14.89
CA GLY A 50 -16.03 5.96 14.50
C GLY A 50 -16.73 6.11 13.15
N GLY A 51 -17.51 7.18 12.97
CA GLY A 51 -18.24 7.46 11.73
C GLY A 51 -17.32 7.60 10.52
N VAL A 52 -16.25 8.40 10.64
CA VAL A 52 -15.24 8.54 9.58
C VAL A 52 -14.62 7.20 9.21
N SER A 53 -14.33 6.36 10.19
CA SER A 53 -13.66 5.08 9.99
C SER A 53 -14.56 4.06 9.30
N VAL A 54 -15.83 3.96 9.71
CA VAL A 54 -16.82 3.07 9.08
C VAL A 54 -17.10 3.51 7.64
N ILE A 55 -17.34 4.80 7.42
CA ILE A 55 -17.58 5.35 6.08
C ILE A 55 -16.36 5.11 5.18
N SER A 56 -15.15 5.32 5.70
CA SER A 56 -13.92 5.09 4.95
C SER A 56 -13.72 3.62 4.60
N LEU A 57 -14.02 2.69 5.51
CA LEU A 57 -13.96 1.25 5.23
C LEU A 57 -14.96 0.82 4.16
N LEU A 58 -16.19 1.36 4.18
CA LEU A 58 -17.19 1.10 3.15
C LEU A 58 -16.74 1.62 1.78
N LEU A 59 -16.23 2.87 1.73
CA LEU A 59 -15.70 3.47 0.51
C LEU A 59 -14.49 2.70 -0.05
N VAL A 60 -13.58 2.24 0.82
CA VAL A 60 -12.43 1.42 0.42
C VAL A 60 -12.86 0.10 -0.24
N ASN A 61 -13.97 -0.50 0.18
CA ASN A 61 -14.50 -1.71 -0.45
C ASN A 61 -15.17 -1.45 -1.80
N ILE A 62 -15.66 -0.23 -2.04
CA ILE A 62 -16.29 0.19 -3.30
C ILE A 62 -15.23 0.62 -4.35
N ILE A 63 -14.06 1.10 -3.92
CA ILE A 63 -13.01 1.56 -4.86
C ILE A 63 -12.45 0.40 -5.69
N PRO A 64 -12.51 0.47 -7.03
CA PRO A 64 -11.96 -0.55 -7.93
C PRO A 64 -10.45 -0.74 -7.73
N GLN A 65 -9.98 -1.98 -7.83
CA GLN A 65 -8.59 -2.36 -7.55
C GLN A 65 -7.57 -1.56 -8.38
N ASN A 66 -7.92 -1.16 -9.61
CA ASN A 66 -7.06 -0.36 -10.50
C ASN A 66 -6.78 1.05 -9.97
N PHE A 67 -7.75 1.69 -9.30
CA PHE A 67 -7.55 3.01 -8.69
C PHE A 67 -6.64 2.95 -7.47
N LYS A 68 -6.70 1.86 -6.69
CA LYS A 68 -5.81 1.64 -5.53
C LYS A 68 -4.34 1.60 -5.94
N HIS A 69 -4.02 1.05 -7.10
CA HIS A 69 -2.64 1.02 -7.62
C HIS A 69 -2.10 2.42 -7.97
N ILE A 70 -2.91 3.25 -8.63
CA ILE A 70 -2.54 4.63 -8.98
C ILE A 70 -2.37 5.48 -7.72
N LEU A 71 -3.27 5.29 -6.75
CA LEU A 71 -3.35 6.04 -5.51
C LEU A 71 -2.15 5.78 -4.58
N VAL A 72 -1.67 4.53 -4.52
CA VAL A 72 -0.57 4.14 -3.62
C VAL A 72 0.79 4.53 -4.15
N PHE A 73 1.01 4.44 -5.47
CA PHE A 73 2.30 4.88 -6.04
C PHE A 73 2.36 6.38 -6.30
N TRP A 74 1.26 7.11 -6.02
CA TRP A 74 1.11 8.53 -6.34
C TRP A 74 1.55 8.81 -7.78
N ARG A 75 1.30 7.87 -8.69
CA ARG A 75 1.80 7.87 -10.06
C ARG A 75 0.72 7.37 -11.00
N VAL A 76 0.45 8.18 -12.02
CA VAL A 76 -0.57 7.93 -13.05
C VAL A 76 -0.01 7.08 -14.21
N LYS A 77 1.32 6.97 -14.36
CA LYS A 77 1.98 6.16 -15.40
C LYS A 77 3.09 5.28 -14.79
N ARG A 78 3.26 4.06 -15.35
CA ARG A 78 4.34 3.09 -15.02
C ARG A 78 4.30 2.61 -13.56
N VAL A 79 3.14 2.11 -13.15
CA VAL A 79 2.76 1.85 -11.74
C VAL A 79 3.35 0.56 -11.18
N LEU A 80 3.71 -0.40 -12.03
CA LEU A 80 4.14 -1.73 -11.58
C LEU A 80 5.66 -1.80 -11.40
N PRO A 81 6.16 -2.40 -10.31
CA PRO A 81 7.61 -2.53 -10.07
C PRO A 81 8.28 -3.38 -11.17
N GLY A 82 7.52 -4.26 -11.85
CA GLY A 82 7.95 -5.07 -12.99
C GLY A 82 8.47 -4.27 -14.21
N ASN A 83 8.06 -3.02 -14.40
CA ASN A 83 8.60 -2.21 -15.51
C ASN A 83 10.05 -1.79 -15.26
N ARG A 84 10.48 -1.77 -13.98
CA ARG A 84 11.81 -1.35 -13.55
C ARG A 84 12.72 -2.51 -13.18
N VAL A 85 12.38 -3.74 -13.59
CA VAL A 85 13.15 -4.96 -13.25
C VAL A 85 14.64 -4.76 -13.51
N ILE A 86 15.02 -4.24 -14.68
CA ILE A 86 16.42 -4.03 -15.05
C ILE A 86 17.12 -3.05 -14.09
N GLU A 87 16.50 -1.92 -13.77
CA GLU A 87 17.06 -0.91 -12.85
C GLU A 87 17.15 -1.45 -11.42
N LEU A 88 16.14 -2.19 -10.98
CA LEU A 88 16.09 -2.80 -9.66
C LEU A 88 17.15 -3.89 -9.51
N CYS A 89 17.32 -4.74 -10.52
CA CYS A 89 18.35 -5.77 -10.52
C CYS A 89 19.74 -5.14 -10.51
N ARG A 90 19.95 -3.99 -11.17
CA ARG A 90 21.27 -3.31 -11.19
C ARG A 90 21.66 -2.73 -9.85
N LYS A 91 20.66 -2.37 -9.04
CA LYS A 91 20.84 -1.82 -7.70
C LYS A 91 20.99 -2.89 -6.62
N ASP A 92 20.67 -4.15 -6.93
CA ASP A 92 20.72 -5.24 -5.96
C ASP A 92 22.06 -5.98 -6.09
N GLU A 93 22.92 -5.82 -5.09
CA GLU A 93 24.25 -6.47 -5.05
C GLU A 93 24.18 -8.00 -5.03
N ARG A 94 23.02 -8.57 -4.67
CA ARG A 94 22.80 -10.02 -4.65
C ARG A 94 22.70 -10.62 -6.05
N LEU A 95 22.48 -9.79 -7.07
CA LEU A 95 22.21 -10.23 -8.42
C LEU A 95 23.39 -9.94 -9.34
N ASN A 96 23.96 -10.98 -9.93
CA ASN A 96 25.01 -10.83 -10.93
C ASN A 96 24.39 -10.60 -12.32
N MET A 97 24.67 -9.43 -12.89
CA MET A 97 24.14 -9.04 -14.20
C MET A 97 24.57 -9.95 -15.34
N ASN A 98 25.76 -10.54 -15.27
CA ASN A 98 26.25 -11.42 -16.32
C ASN A 98 25.44 -12.73 -16.35
N ASP A 99 25.12 -13.27 -15.18
CA ASP A 99 24.34 -14.50 -15.04
C ASP A 99 22.88 -14.26 -15.48
N LEU A 100 22.34 -13.08 -15.16
CA LEU A 100 21.00 -12.67 -15.59
C LEU A 100 20.89 -12.47 -17.11
N GLN A 101 21.92 -11.89 -17.74
CA GLN A 101 21.96 -11.72 -19.20
C GLN A 101 22.04 -13.06 -19.93
N ASN A 102 22.77 -14.03 -19.38
CA ASN A 102 22.85 -15.37 -19.94
C ASN A 102 21.51 -16.13 -19.83
N LYS A 103 20.80 -15.96 -18.72
CA LYS A 103 19.56 -16.69 -18.43
C LYS A 103 18.31 -16.07 -19.08
N TRP A 104 18.24 -14.75 -19.13
CA TRP A 104 17.13 -14.00 -19.75
C TRP A 104 17.63 -12.92 -20.73
N PRO A 105 18.25 -13.32 -21.85
CA PRO A 105 18.81 -12.39 -22.83
C PRO A 105 17.75 -11.45 -23.43
N GLU A 106 16.51 -11.94 -23.60
CA GLU A 106 15.39 -11.15 -24.12
C GLU A 106 15.01 -9.95 -23.23
N LEU A 107 15.28 -10.02 -21.93
CA LEU A 107 14.94 -8.96 -20.97
C LEU A 107 16.12 -8.01 -20.72
N PHE A 108 17.36 -8.51 -20.72
CA PHE A 108 18.55 -7.75 -20.33
C PHE A 108 19.45 -7.33 -21.49
N LEU A 109 19.42 -8.03 -22.63
CA LEU A 109 20.24 -7.72 -23.81
C LEU A 109 19.44 -7.05 -24.93
N HIS A 110 18.18 -7.45 -25.14
CA HIS A 110 17.32 -6.74 -26.08
C HIS A 110 16.75 -5.48 -25.42
N ASP A 111 16.72 -4.38 -26.17
CA ASP A 111 16.13 -3.11 -25.73
C ASP A 111 14.59 -3.22 -25.76
N MET A 112 14.07 -4.06 -24.87
CA MET A 112 12.64 -4.32 -24.75
C MET A 112 11.97 -3.02 -24.25
N PRO A 113 10.90 -2.57 -24.93
CA PRO A 113 10.13 -1.41 -24.48
C PRO A 113 9.69 -1.59 -23.03
N GLU A 114 9.75 -0.52 -22.22
CA GLU A 114 9.42 -0.59 -20.79
C GLU A 114 8.02 -1.18 -20.49
N GLN A 115 7.09 -1.06 -21.44
CA GLN A 115 5.72 -1.58 -21.34
C GLN A 115 5.64 -3.12 -21.42
N ASP A 116 6.58 -3.76 -22.11
CA ASP A 116 6.59 -5.21 -22.35
C ASP A 116 7.42 -5.96 -21.28
N ARG A 117 8.23 -5.22 -20.51
CA ARG A 117 9.08 -5.75 -19.42
C ARG A 117 8.26 -6.38 -18.29
N ASN A 118 7.16 -5.75 -17.88
CA ASN A 118 6.32 -6.30 -16.80
C ASN A 118 5.55 -7.56 -17.21
N PRO A 119 4.89 -7.62 -18.38
CA PRO A 119 4.32 -8.87 -18.89
C PRO A 119 5.35 -10.00 -18.98
N PHE A 120 6.56 -9.70 -19.48
CA PHE A 120 7.66 -10.66 -19.57
C PHE A 120 8.07 -11.16 -18.18
N TRP A 121 8.40 -10.25 -17.26
CA TRP A 121 8.78 -10.60 -15.89
C TRP A 121 7.69 -11.42 -15.20
N TYR A 122 6.42 -11.03 -15.36
CA TYR A 122 5.30 -11.73 -14.75
C TYR A 122 5.17 -13.17 -15.27
N LYS A 123 5.26 -13.35 -16.59
CA LYS A 123 5.06 -14.66 -17.24
C LYS A 123 6.25 -15.60 -17.03
N ASN A 124 7.47 -15.08 -17.16
CA ASN A 124 8.67 -15.90 -17.28
C ASN A 124 9.44 -16.06 -15.96
N ILE A 125 9.29 -15.11 -15.03
CA ILE A 125 10.05 -15.08 -13.76
C ILE A 125 9.09 -15.26 -12.59
N TYR A 126 8.15 -14.33 -12.40
CA TYR A 126 7.26 -14.33 -11.24
C TYR A 126 6.41 -15.61 -11.16
N LYS A 127 5.72 -16.01 -12.22
CA LYS A 127 4.89 -17.23 -12.22
C LYS A 127 5.64 -18.53 -11.91
N LYS A 128 6.95 -18.57 -12.13
CA LYS A 128 7.78 -19.76 -11.83
C LYS A 128 8.32 -19.74 -10.39
N THR A 129 8.32 -18.57 -9.77
CA THR A 129 8.92 -18.31 -8.46
C THR A 129 7.88 -17.84 -7.44
N ASP A 130 6.60 -17.81 -7.81
CA ASP A 130 5.50 -17.33 -6.95
C ASP A 130 5.30 -18.18 -5.70
N SER A 131 5.72 -19.44 -5.75
CA SER A 131 5.65 -20.42 -4.66
C SER A 131 6.81 -20.29 -3.66
N SER A 132 7.81 -19.44 -3.93
CA SER A 132 8.94 -19.21 -3.02
C SER A 132 8.52 -18.35 -1.84
N ALA A 133 8.88 -18.78 -0.61
CA ALA A 133 8.58 -18.06 0.62
C ALA A 133 9.04 -16.59 0.60
N GLN A 134 10.19 -16.29 -0.03
CA GLN A 134 10.72 -14.93 -0.12
C GLN A 134 9.88 -14.02 -1.03
N VAL A 135 9.35 -14.58 -2.13
CA VAL A 135 8.51 -13.86 -3.08
C VAL A 135 7.11 -13.66 -2.51
N ILE A 136 6.57 -14.70 -1.86
CA ILE A 136 5.26 -14.66 -1.19
C ILE A 136 5.24 -13.59 -0.09
N ASP A 137 6.25 -13.56 0.78
CA ASP A 137 6.30 -12.59 1.87
C ASP A 137 6.38 -11.15 1.34
N ALA A 138 7.25 -10.91 0.35
CA ALA A 138 7.36 -9.59 -0.28
C ALA A 138 6.05 -9.17 -0.97
N HIS A 139 5.38 -10.10 -1.67
CA HIS A 139 4.09 -9.85 -2.33
C HIS A 139 2.98 -9.58 -1.30
N LYS A 140 2.92 -10.37 -0.23
CA LYS A 140 1.96 -10.23 0.86
C LYS A 140 2.09 -8.87 1.53
N ASN A 141 3.30 -8.47 1.89
CA ASN A 141 3.56 -7.18 2.52
C ASN A 141 3.27 -6.03 1.56
N PHE A 142 3.62 -6.16 0.28
CA PHE A 142 3.27 -5.17 -0.75
C PHE A 142 1.75 -4.93 -0.83
N LEU A 143 0.95 -6.01 -0.90
CA LEU A 143 -0.51 -5.92 -0.92
C LEU A 143 -1.07 -5.26 0.34
N LEU A 144 -0.55 -5.62 1.51
CA LEU A 144 -0.98 -5.08 2.80
C LEU A 144 -0.77 -3.57 2.88
N PHE A 145 0.46 -3.10 2.62
CA PHE A 145 0.78 -1.67 2.73
C PHE A 145 0.12 -0.83 1.65
N ARG A 146 -0.11 -1.40 0.46
CA ARG A 146 -0.91 -0.75 -0.58
C ARG A 146 -2.34 -0.53 -0.10
N ASP A 147 -2.97 -1.57 0.43
CA ASP A 147 -4.36 -1.48 0.87
C ASP A 147 -4.49 -0.51 2.07
N LEU A 148 -3.54 -0.50 3.00
CA LEU A 148 -3.44 0.48 4.09
C LEU A 148 -3.29 1.92 3.59
N CYS A 149 -2.38 2.17 2.64
CA CYS A 149 -2.19 3.50 2.07
C CYS A 149 -3.47 4.00 1.38
N SER A 150 -4.21 3.11 0.70
CA SER A 150 -5.50 3.49 0.10
C SER A 150 -6.54 3.83 1.16
N ALA A 151 -6.57 3.08 2.27
CA ALA A 151 -7.50 3.31 3.37
C ALA A 151 -7.21 4.64 4.10
N THR A 152 -5.94 4.95 4.38
CA THR A 152 -5.57 6.22 5.02
C THR A 152 -5.84 7.42 4.13
N LEU A 153 -5.67 7.29 2.81
CA LEU A 153 -6.00 8.38 1.90
C LEU A 153 -7.51 8.64 1.87
N VAL A 154 -8.34 7.59 1.82
CA VAL A 154 -9.79 7.75 1.89
C VAL A 154 -10.20 8.40 3.21
N MET A 155 -9.62 7.97 4.34
CA MET A 155 -9.85 8.62 5.65
C MET A 155 -9.47 10.10 5.62
N PHE A 156 -8.33 10.45 5.00
CA PHE A 156 -7.91 11.84 4.83
C PHE A 156 -8.91 12.65 4.02
N LEU A 157 -9.39 12.13 2.89
CA LEU A 157 -10.39 12.82 2.04
C LEU A 157 -11.72 12.98 2.77
N CYS A 158 -12.22 11.94 3.43
CA CYS A 158 -13.46 12.01 4.21
C CYS A 158 -13.35 13.03 5.36
N ALA A 159 -12.25 13.00 6.10
CA ALA A 159 -11.99 13.97 7.17
C ALA A 159 -11.85 15.41 6.62
N GLY A 160 -11.22 15.58 5.45
CA GLY A 160 -11.09 16.88 4.78
C GLY A 160 -12.43 17.44 4.33
N LEU A 161 -13.29 16.59 3.73
CA LEU A 161 -14.64 16.97 3.30
C LEU A 161 -15.53 17.35 4.48
N LEU A 162 -15.54 16.55 5.55
CA LEU A 162 -16.31 16.86 6.76
C LEU A 162 -15.86 18.19 7.40
N LYS A 163 -14.56 18.45 7.40
CA LYS A 163 -14.03 19.74 7.85
C LYS A 163 -14.48 20.90 6.97
N PHE A 164 -14.51 20.72 5.65
CA PHE A 164 -14.91 21.77 4.71
C PHE A 164 -16.40 22.11 4.81
N ILE A 165 -17.26 21.08 4.94
CA ILE A 165 -18.72 21.25 5.06
C ILE A 165 -19.10 21.97 6.37
N SER A 166 -18.19 22.04 7.36
CA SER A 166 -18.36 22.78 8.62
C SER A 166 -19.72 22.51 9.28
N ILE A 167 -20.07 21.23 9.40
CA ILE A 167 -21.31 20.82 10.09
C ILE A 167 -21.20 21.29 11.54
N ASP A 168 -22.18 22.08 12.00
CA ASP A 168 -22.22 22.59 13.37
C ASP A 168 -22.02 21.45 14.39
N GLY A 169 -20.97 21.56 15.21
CA GLY A 169 -20.60 20.56 16.22
C GLY A 169 -19.54 19.53 15.78
N LEU A 170 -19.13 19.51 14.51
CA LEU A 170 -18.18 18.54 13.95
C LEU A 170 -16.84 19.18 13.53
N HIS A 171 -16.04 19.63 14.49
CA HIS A 171 -14.76 20.30 14.20
C HIS A 171 -13.58 19.35 14.15
N ILE A 172 -13.14 18.95 12.95
CA ILE A 172 -11.92 18.14 12.79
C ILE A 172 -10.66 19.01 12.93
N LYS A 173 -9.77 18.64 13.86
CA LYS A 173 -8.53 19.38 14.09
C LYS A 173 -7.58 19.28 12.89
N TRP A 174 -6.85 20.35 12.58
CA TRP A 174 -5.84 20.35 11.51
C TRP A 174 -4.75 19.28 11.72
N ILE A 175 -4.42 18.99 12.96
CA ILE A 175 -3.42 17.98 13.29
C ILE A 175 -3.86 16.55 12.92
N VAL A 176 -5.17 16.25 12.92
CA VAL A 176 -5.71 14.97 12.44
C VAL A 176 -5.48 14.82 10.93
N LEU A 177 -5.73 15.87 10.16
CA LEU A 177 -5.47 15.88 8.71
C LEU A 177 -3.98 15.73 8.41
N ALA A 178 -3.13 16.45 9.12
CA ALA A 178 -1.67 16.34 8.97
C ALA A 178 -1.18 14.91 9.29
N PHE A 179 -1.68 14.32 10.38
CA PHE A 179 -1.35 12.94 10.77
C PHE A 179 -1.75 11.92 9.68
N LEU A 180 -2.99 11.99 9.19
CA LEU A 180 -3.49 11.10 8.14
C LEU A 180 -2.71 11.25 6.83
N PHE A 181 -2.32 12.48 6.49
CA PHE A 181 -1.49 12.76 5.32
C PHE A 181 -0.08 12.14 5.45
N ILE A 182 0.57 12.34 6.60
CA ILE A 182 1.89 11.75 6.90
C ILE A 182 1.82 10.21 6.86
N MET A 183 0.80 9.61 7.48
CA MET A 183 0.65 8.16 7.49
C MET A 183 0.44 7.59 6.08
N THR A 184 -0.33 8.29 5.24
CA THR A 184 -0.51 7.92 3.83
C THR A 184 0.84 7.95 3.09
N PHE A 185 1.67 8.97 3.33
CA PHE A 185 2.99 9.06 2.74
C PHE A 185 3.92 7.93 3.20
N ILE A 186 3.96 7.64 4.50
CA ILE A 186 4.75 6.54 5.06
C ILE A 186 4.35 5.19 4.44
N PHE A 187 3.04 4.88 4.39
CA PHE A 187 2.57 3.63 3.79
C PHE A 187 2.85 3.56 2.29
N SER A 188 2.82 4.68 1.56
CA SER A 188 3.23 4.74 0.16
C SER A 188 4.70 4.37 -0.01
N VAL A 189 5.61 4.90 0.83
CA VAL A 189 7.04 4.58 0.78
C VAL A 189 7.30 3.11 1.09
N ILE A 190 6.65 2.58 2.14
CA ILE A 190 6.80 1.17 2.53
C ILE A 190 6.29 0.24 1.43
N SER A 191 5.12 0.53 0.84
CA SER A 191 4.58 -0.26 -0.27
C SER A 191 5.55 -0.28 -1.46
N ARG A 192 6.17 0.86 -1.83
CA ARG A 192 7.18 0.91 -2.90
C ARG A 192 8.40 0.04 -2.58
N HIS A 193 8.88 0.06 -1.34
CA HIS A 193 10.01 -0.75 -0.91
C HIS A 193 9.71 -2.25 -1.04
N TYR A 194 8.57 -2.72 -0.54
CA TYR A 194 8.19 -4.14 -0.67
C TYR A 194 7.88 -4.54 -2.12
N GLY A 195 7.31 -3.64 -2.92
CA GLY A 195 7.10 -3.88 -4.36
C GLY A 195 8.42 -4.08 -5.11
N ASN A 196 9.45 -3.30 -4.79
CA ASN A 196 10.79 -3.47 -5.37
C ASN A 196 11.44 -4.78 -4.92
N ARG A 197 11.38 -5.11 -3.62
CA ARG A 197 11.90 -6.37 -3.08
C ARG A 197 11.21 -7.59 -3.70
N MET A 198 9.91 -7.53 -3.95
CA MET A 198 9.19 -8.61 -4.63
C MET A 198 9.79 -8.91 -6.01
N VAL A 199 10.15 -7.87 -6.75
CA VAL A 199 10.77 -8.02 -8.08
C VAL A 199 12.17 -8.61 -7.97
N THR A 200 13.03 -8.06 -7.11
CA THR A 200 14.42 -8.56 -7.02
C THR A 200 14.50 -9.95 -6.41
N SER A 201 13.67 -10.27 -5.40
CA SER A 201 13.57 -11.63 -4.85
C SER A 201 13.08 -12.65 -5.88
N ALA A 202 12.10 -12.30 -6.72
CA ALA A 202 11.63 -13.22 -7.77
C ALA A 202 12.72 -13.49 -8.82
N VAL A 203 13.51 -12.47 -9.16
CA VAL A 203 14.64 -12.63 -10.08
C VAL A 203 15.75 -13.45 -9.44
N ALA A 204 16.08 -13.22 -8.16
CA ALA A 204 17.12 -13.98 -7.44
C ALA A 204 16.78 -15.47 -7.37
N VAL A 205 15.57 -15.79 -6.92
CA VAL A 205 15.10 -17.18 -6.84
C VAL A 205 15.10 -17.83 -8.22
N GLY A 206 14.68 -17.10 -9.26
CA GLY A 206 14.68 -17.61 -10.63
C GLY A 206 16.09 -17.75 -11.23
N ALA A 207 17.08 -16.99 -10.73
CA ALA A 207 18.47 -17.08 -11.16
C ALA A 207 19.14 -18.33 -10.60
N ASP A 208 18.77 -18.74 -9.39
CA ASP A 208 19.29 -19.92 -8.71
C ASP A 208 18.65 -21.26 -9.17
N SER A 209 17.48 -21.21 -9.82
CA SER A 209 16.71 -22.39 -10.28
C SER A 209 16.99 -22.81 -11.72
#